data_AF-A0AAD7P7Y8-F1
#
_entry.id   AF-A0AAD7P7Y8-F1
#
_cell.length_a   1.000
_cell.length_b   1.000
_cell.length_c   1.000
_cell.angle_alpha   90.00
_cell.angle_beta   90.00
_cell.angle_gamma   90.00
#
_symmetry.space_group_name_H-M   'P 1'
#
loop_
_entity.id
_entity.type
_entity.pdbx_description
1 polymer ?
#
loop_
_entity_poly.entity_id
_entity_poly.type
_entity_poly.pdbx_seq_one_letter_code
_entity_poly.pdbx_strand_id
1 'polypeptide(L)'
;MYCYTCSDIVKEFNKHDKEPAKYIKQWRGIKSKTGAPYTCDVGYERFLGPEVFFNPEIYSSEFATPLPDVTDKCIQSAPIDTRRALYKNIVLSGGSTMFKDFHRRLQRDVKKIVDARVLASESRLGGEIKAQPVEVTVVCHPIQRFAVWFGGSVLALTPDFFAACHTKAEYEEYGASICRKNPVFKGMY
;
A
#
# COMPACT_ATOMS: atom_id res chain seq x y z
N MET A 1 -4.25 -7.41 15.36
CA MET A 1 -5.06 -6.83 14.27
C MET A 1 -6.15 -7.83 13.92
N TYR A 2 -7.43 -7.45 13.99
CA TYR A 2 -8.55 -8.38 13.78
C TYR A 2 -8.89 -8.59 12.30
N CYS A 3 -8.63 -7.55 11.49
CA CYS A 3 -8.87 -7.55 10.05
C CYS A 3 -7.70 -8.10 9.25
N TYR A 4 -7.99 -8.68 8.08
CA TYR A 4 -7.01 -9.26 7.17
C TYR A 4 -7.49 -9.12 5.73
N THR A 5 -6.56 -9.13 4.78
CA THR A 5 -6.89 -9.08 3.35
C THR A 5 -7.14 -10.49 2.86
N CYS A 6 -8.31 -10.74 2.26
CA CYS A 6 -8.59 -12.04 1.66
C CYS A 6 -7.95 -12.16 0.28
N SER A 7 -7.78 -13.38 -0.22
CA SER A 7 -7.29 -13.62 -1.58
C SER A 7 -8.41 -13.62 -2.61
N ASP A 8 -9.61 -14.04 -2.20
CA ASP A 8 -10.82 -14.21 -3.01
C ASP A 8 -12.01 -14.08 -2.07
N ILE A 9 -12.85 -13.06 -2.32
CA ILE A 9 -13.95 -12.68 -1.43
C ILE A 9 -15.02 -13.78 -1.37
N VAL A 10 -15.37 -14.39 -2.50
CA VAL A 10 -16.43 -15.40 -2.61
C VAL A 10 -16.03 -16.68 -1.87
N LYS A 11 -14.76 -17.08 -2.00
CA LYS A 11 -14.24 -18.22 -1.25
C LYS A 11 -14.20 -17.95 0.25
N GLU A 12 -13.93 -16.72 0.66
CA GLU A 12 -13.89 -16.38 2.07
C GLU A 12 -15.30 -16.35 2.68
N PHE A 13 -16.29 -15.78 2.00
CA PHE A 13 -17.70 -15.89 2.40
C PHE A 13 -18.13 -17.34 2.61
N ASN A 14 -17.90 -18.21 1.62
CA ASN A 14 -18.24 -19.62 1.71
C ASN A 14 -17.59 -20.35 2.90
N LYS A 15 -16.40 -19.93 3.35
CA LYS A 15 -15.75 -20.51 4.54
C LYS A 15 -16.40 -20.03 5.83
N HIS A 16 -16.73 -18.74 5.90
CA HIS A 16 -17.41 -18.16 7.07
C HIS A 16 -18.81 -18.76 7.24
N ASP A 17 -19.52 -19.00 6.13
CA ASP A 17 -20.87 -19.60 6.14
C ASP A 17 -20.85 -21.08 6.54
N LYS A 18 -19.81 -21.82 6.14
CA LYS A 18 -19.65 -23.24 6.48
C LYS A 18 -19.23 -23.47 7.94
N GLU A 19 -18.36 -22.62 8.48
CA GLU A 19 -17.80 -22.78 9.83
C GLU A 19 -17.92 -21.48 10.67
N PRO A 20 -19.14 -20.98 10.95
CA PRO A 20 -19.32 -19.68 11.61
C PRO A 20 -18.66 -19.62 12.99
N ALA A 21 -18.71 -20.71 13.76
CA ALA A 21 -18.11 -20.78 15.11
C ALA A 21 -16.58 -20.59 15.15
N LYS A 22 -15.88 -20.83 14.04
CA LYS A 22 -14.42 -20.71 13.94
C LYS A 22 -13.98 -19.31 13.53
N TYR A 23 -14.79 -18.65 12.72
CA TYR A 23 -14.43 -17.38 12.09
C TYR A 23 -15.04 -16.17 12.78
N ILE A 24 -16.21 -16.32 13.40
CA ILE A 24 -16.85 -15.32 14.25
C ILE A 24 -16.13 -15.30 15.61
N LYS A 25 -15.57 -14.15 15.97
CA LYS A 25 -14.90 -13.93 17.25
C LYS A 25 -15.82 -13.14 18.18
N GLN A 26 -16.08 -13.65 19.37
CA GLN A 26 -16.75 -12.88 20.40
C GLN A 26 -15.78 -11.90 21.06
N TRP A 27 -16.10 -10.61 21.00
CA TRP A 27 -15.43 -9.56 21.73
C TRP A 27 -16.22 -9.22 22.99
N ARG A 28 -15.52 -9.13 24.13
CA ARG A 28 -16.11 -8.68 25.39
C ARG A 28 -15.46 -7.37 25.79
N GLY A 29 -16.27 -6.37 26.09
CA GLY A 29 -15.81 -5.07 26.54
C GLY A 29 -16.63 -4.58 27.73
N ILE A 30 -16.16 -3.50 28.35
CA ILE A 30 -16.87 -2.81 29.43
C ILE A 30 -17.29 -1.45 28.88
N LYS A 31 -18.57 -1.10 29.03
CA LYS A 31 -19.06 0.22 28.61
C LYS A 31 -18.41 1.30 29.47
N SER A 32 -17.74 2.26 28.83
CA SER A 32 -16.96 3.31 29.48
C SER A 32 -17.79 4.18 30.46
N LYS A 33 -19.09 4.34 30.19
CA LYS A 33 -19.99 5.20 30.97
C LYS A 33 -20.77 4.46 32.07
N THR A 34 -21.10 3.18 31.87
CA THR A 34 -22.00 2.44 32.77
C THR A 34 -21.32 1.31 33.53
N GLY A 35 -20.07 0.96 33.18
CA GLY A 35 -19.35 -0.18 33.78
C GLY A 35 -19.97 -1.55 33.46
N ALA A 36 -21.04 -1.60 32.67
CA ALA A 36 -21.70 -2.85 32.31
C ALA A 36 -20.88 -3.60 31.25
N PRO A 37 -20.74 -4.93 31.38
CA PRO A 37 -20.13 -5.75 30.34
C PRO A 37 -21.02 -5.75 29.09
N TYR A 38 -20.40 -5.74 27.92
CA TYR A 38 -21.07 -5.98 26.64
C TYR A 38 -20.30 -7.00 25.82
N THR A 39 -21.02 -7.73 24.99
CA THR A 39 -20.47 -8.71 24.05
C THR A 39 -20.85 -8.33 22.63
N CYS A 40 -19.93 -8.49 21.69
CA CYS A 40 -20.15 -8.21 20.27
C CYS A 40 -19.48 -9.29 19.44
N ASP A 41 -20.18 -9.82 18.46
CA ASP A 41 -19.67 -10.84 17.55
C ASP A 41 -19.02 -10.16 16.33
N VAL A 42 -17.78 -10.52 16.06
CA VAL A 42 -16.96 -9.94 14.98
C VAL A 42 -16.66 -11.02 13.94
N GLY A 43 -17.26 -10.91 12.75
CA GLY A 43 -17.25 -11.93 11.71
C GLY A 43 -16.77 -11.40 10.36
N TYR A 44 -17.71 -11.17 9.44
CA TYR A 44 -17.45 -10.83 8.04
C TYR A 44 -16.68 -9.51 7.85
N GLU A 45 -16.87 -8.54 8.73
CA GLU A 45 -16.19 -7.25 8.70
C GLU A 45 -14.66 -7.36 8.77
N ARG A 46 -14.14 -8.48 9.27
CA ARG A 46 -12.70 -8.75 9.37
C ARG A 46 -12.03 -8.79 8.01
N PHE A 47 -12.69 -9.32 6.99
CA PHE A 47 -12.14 -9.35 5.62
C PHE A 47 -12.80 -8.31 4.71
N LEU A 48 -14.06 -7.95 4.97
CA LEU A 48 -14.75 -6.92 4.18
C LEU A 48 -14.17 -5.52 4.38
N GLY A 49 -13.72 -5.17 5.59
CA GLY A 49 -13.14 -3.86 5.84
C GLY A 49 -11.95 -3.53 4.93
N PRO A 50 -10.89 -4.38 4.89
CA PRO A 50 -9.77 -4.20 3.96
C PRO A 50 -10.12 -4.42 2.49
N GLU A 51 -11.21 -5.13 2.18
CA GLU A 51 -11.60 -5.40 0.79
C GLU A 51 -12.03 -4.13 0.05
N VAL A 52 -12.43 -3.08 0.75
CA VAL A 52 -12.75 -1.77 0.16
C VAL A 52 -11.56 -1.20 -0.64
N PHE A 53 -10.31 -1.57 -0.35
CA PHE A 53 -9.17 -1.16 -1.17
C PHE A 53 -9.12 -1.84 -2.55
N PHE A 54 -9.67 -3.05 -2.66
CA PHE A 54 -9.64 -3.86 -3.87
C PHE A 54 -10.98 -3.87 -4.61
N ASN A 55 -12.07 -3.59 -3.91
CA ASN A 55 -13.43 -3.47 -4.41
C ASN A 55 -14.10 -2.28 -3.72
N PRO A 56 -13.76 -1.04 -4.10
CA PRO A 56 -14.27 0.16 -3.45
C PRO A 56 -15.78 0.37 -3.68
N GLU A 57 -16.33 -0.27 -4.71
CA GLU A 57 -17.77 -0.34 -5.02
C GLU A 57 -18.63 -0.87 -3.85
N ILE A 58 -18.04 -1.61 -2.91
CA ILE A 58 -18.72 -2.12 -1.72
C ILE A 58 -19.20 -0.96 -0.81
N TYR A 59 -18.51 0.18 -0.85
CA TYR A 59 -18.79 1.32 0.03
C TYR A 59 -19.20 2.59 -0.73
N SER A 60 -18.57 2.88 -1.88
CA SER A 60 -18.84 4.10 -2.65
C SER A 60 -19.20 3.77 -4.09
N SER A 61 -20.31 4.35 -4.56
CA SER A 61 -20.73 4.28 -5.96
C SER A 61 -19.97 5.26 -6.87
N GLU A 62 -19.33 6.28 -6.29
CA GLU A 62 -18.62 7.32 -7.05
C GLU A 62 -17.19 6.90 -7.41
N PHE A 63 -16.56 6.08 -6.55
CA PHE A 63 -15.19 5.61 -6.76
C PHE A 63 -15.15 4.08 -6.84
N ALA A 64 -15.17 3.57 -8.06
CA ALA A 64 -15.16 2.13 -8.35
C ALA A 64 -13.76 1.55 -8.63
N THR A 65 -12.72 2.39 -8.77
CA THR A 65 -11.41 1.91 -9.26
C THR A 65 -10.60 1.22 -8.15
N PRO A 66 -10.24 -0.07 -8.29
CA PRO A 66 -9.40 -0.79 -7.33
C PRO A 66 -8.00 -0.19 -7.15
N LEU A 67 -7.40 -0.35 -5.97
CA LEU A 67 -6.03 0.09 -5.70
C LEU A 67 -4.97 -0.46 -6.67
N PRO A 68 -5.01 -1.75 -7.12
CA PRO A 68 -4.08 -2.25 -8.13
C PRO A 68 -4.14 -1.47 -9.45
N ASP A 69 -5.34 -1.11 -9.89
CA ASP A 69 -5.57 -0.36 -11.13
C ASP A 69 -5.04 1.07 -11.03
N VAL A 70 -5.26 1.73 -9.88
CA VAL A 70 -4.70 3.05 -9.61
C VAL A 70 -3.17 3.01 -9.62
N THR A 71 -2.59 1.98 -9.01
CA THR A 71 -1.13 1.79 -8.94
C THR A 71 -0.55 1.61 -10.34
N ASP A 72 -1.15 0.74 -11.15
CA ASP A 72 -0.73 0.52 -12.52
C ASP A 72 -0.87 1.79 -13.38
N LYS A 73 -2.02 2.48 -13.32
CA LYS A 73 -2.24 3.74 -14.04
C LYS A 73 -1.19 4.80 -13.68
N CYS A 74 -0.86 4.91 -12.39
CA CYS A 74 0.18 5.83 -11.92
C CYS A 74 1.55 5.49 -12.53
N ILE A 75 1.96 4.23 -12.50
CA ILE A 75 3.25 3.80 -13.07
C ILE A 75 3.27 4.02 -14.59
N GLN A 76 2.14 3.83 -15.25
CA GLN A 76 2.03 4.00 -16.70
C GLN A 76 2.00 5.46 -17.13
N SER A 77 1.62 6.38 -16.24
CA SER A 77 1.78 7.82 -16.48
C SER A 77 3.24 8.28 -16.40
N ALA A 78 4.12 7.50 -15.75
CA ALA A 78 5.54 7.84 -15.64
C ALA A 78 6.30 7.60 -16.96
N PRO A 79 7.48 8.22 -17.15
CA PRO A 79 8.35 7.98 -18.30
C PRO A 79 8.70 6.49 -18.46
N ILE A 80 8.74 6.01 -19.71
CA ILE A 80 8.88 4.59 -20.06
C ILE A 80 10.10 3.94 -19.37
N ASP A 81 11.22 4.66 -19.33
CA ASP A 81 12.50 4.16 -18.81
C ASP A 81 12.45 3.85 -17.31
N THR A 82 11.56 4.51 -16.57
CA THR A 82 11.42 4.36 -15.11
C THR A 82 10.42 3.28 -14.71
N ARG A 83 9.50 2.89 -15.59
CA ARG A 83 8.36 2.03 -15.23
C ARG A 83 8.78 0.68 -14.66
N ARG A 84 9.79 0.04 -15.26
CA ARG A 84 10.31 -1.25 -14.78
C ARG A 84 10.88 -1.14 -13.36
N ALA A 85 11.60 -0.08 -13.07
CA ALA A 85 12.14 0.18 -11.73
C ALA A 85 11.03 0.46 -10.71
N LEU A 86 9.96 1.16 -11.12
CA LEU A 86 8.80 1.44 -10.27
C LEU A 86 7.99 0.18 -9.94
N TYR A 87 7.74 -0.70 -10.91
CA TYR A 87 7.06 -1.98 -10.66
C TYR A 87 7.85 -2.89 -9.71
N LYS A 88 9.18 -2.86 -9.82
CA LYS A 88 10.08 -3.64 -8.96
C LYS A 88 10.12 -3.12 -7.52
N ASN A 89 9.80 -1.86 -7.27
CA ASN A 89 9.98 -1.24 -5.94
C ASN A 89 8.72 -0.50 -5.49
N ILE A 90 7.62 -1.22 -5.31
CA ILE A 90 6.39 -0.66 -4.73
C ILE A 90 6.50 -0.75 -3.21
N VAL A 91 6.75 0.38 -2.55
CA VAL A 91 6.94 0.44 -1.08
C VAL A 91 5.63 0.83 -0.39
N LEU A 92 5.26 0.07 0.64
CA LEU A 92 4.09 0.36 1.47
C LEU A 92 4.46 1.22 2.69
N SER A 93 3.62 2.20 3.00
CA SER A 93 3.76 3.10 4.14
C SER A 93 2.40 3.42 4.76
N GLY A 94 2.34 3.48 6.09
CA GLY A 94 1.16 3.86 6.86
C GLY A 94 0.48 2.71 7.60
N GLY A 95 -0.34 3.05 8.59
CA GLY A 95 -1.02 2.06 9.44
C GLY A 95 -2.03 1.19 8.67
N SER A 96 -2.71 1.76 7.67
CA SER A 96 -3.71 1.05 6.86
C SER A 96 -3.11 0.04 5.89
N THR A 97 -1.79 0.03 5.66
CA THR A 97 -1.14 -1.00 4.84
C THR A 97 -0.71 -2.23 5.65
N MET A 98 -0.88 -2.19 6.99
CA MET A 98 -0.46 -3.25 7.91
C MET A 98 -1.41 -4.45 7.97
N PHE A 99 -2.50 -4.44 7.18
CA PHE A 99 -3.40 -5.60 7.12
C PHE A 99 -2.63 -6.84 6.69
N LYS A 100 -2.92 -7.96 7.35
CA LYS A 100 -2.31 -9.25 7.00
C LYS A 100 -2.57 -9.56 5.52
N ASP A 101 -1.53 -10.03 4.84
CA ASP A 101 -1.53 -10.42 3.42
C ASP A 101 -1.83 -9.29 2.40
N PHE A 102 -1.88 -8.03 2.84
CA PHE A 102 -2.14 -6.87 1.97
C PHE A 102 -1.10 -6.74 0.83
N HIS A 103 0.19 -6.80 1.17
CA HIS A 103 1.28 -6.73 0.19
C HIS A 103 1.19 -7.84 -0.86
N ARG A 104 0.87 -9.08 -0.45
CA ARG A 104 0.74 -10.23 -1.35
C ARG A 104 -0.44 -10.06 -2.29
N ARG A 105 -1.58 -9.59 -1.78
CA ARG A 105 -2.79 -9.31 -2.58
C ARG A 105 -2.49 -8.24 -3.62
N LEU A 106 -1.89 -7.12 -3.21
CA LEU A 106 -1.53 -6.03 -4.12
C LEU A 106 -0.54 -6.49 -5.19
N GLN A 107 0.53 -7.20 -4.81
CA GLN A 107 1.54 -7.69 -5.75
C GLN A 107 0.94 -8.63 -6.79
N ARG A 108 0.11 -9.57 -6.35
CA ARG A 108 -0.57 -10.53 -7.22
C ARG A 108 -1.49 -9.84 -8.22
N ASP A 109 -2.30 -8.91 -7.75
CA ASP A 109 -3.32 -8.26 -8.58
C ASP A 109 -2.67 -7.28 -9.59
N VAL A 110 -1.64 -6.52 -9.17
CA VAL A 110 -0.84 -5.70 -10.10
C VAL A 110 -0.12 -6.59 -11.11
N LYS A 111 0.49 -7.69 -10.67
CA LYS A 111 1.16 -8.63 -11.58
C LYS A 111 0.21 -9.19 -12.63
N LYS A 112 -1.02 -9.56 -12.26
CA LYS A 112 -2.04 -10.02 -13.22
C LYS A 112 -2.36 -8.96 -14.27
N ILE A 113 -2.52 -7.70 -13.88
CA ILE A 113 -2.81 -6.59 -14.81
C ILE A 113 -1.66 -6.40 -15.80
N VAL A 114 -0.42 -6.44 -15.31
CA VAL A 114 0.78 -6.27 -16.12
C VAL A 114 0.99 -7.45 -17.06
N ASP A 115 0.89 -8.68 -16.56
CA ASP A 115 1.04 -9.91 -17.36
C ASP A 115 -0.04 -9.98 -18.45
N ALA A 116 -1.31 -9.64 -18.13
CA ALA A 116 -2.38 -9.59 -19.12
C ALA A 116 -2.12 -8.59 -20.25
N ARG A 117 -1.53 -7.43 -19.93
CA ARG A 117 -1.15 -6.41 -20.92
C ARG A 117 0.01 -6.83 -21.80
N VAL A 118 1.01 -7.49 -21.22
CA VAL A 118 2.12 -8.06 -21.97
C VAL A 118 1.61 -9.10 -22.96
N LEU A 119 0.78 -10.05 -22.50
CA LEU A 119 0.16 -11.07 -23.36
C LEU A 119 -0.69 -10.48 -24.48
N ALA A 120 -1.48 -9.45 -24.19
CA ALA A 120 -2.28 -8.74 -25.20
C ALA A 120 -1.41 -8.02 -26.25
N SER A 121 -0.22 -7.56 -25.85
CA SER A 121 0.74 -6.93 -26.76
C SER A 121 1.44 -7.98 -27.63
N GLU A 122 1.86 -9.10 -27.04
CA GLU A 122 2.51 -10.21 -27.76
C GLU A 122 1.58 -10.85 -28.80
N SER A 123 0.30 -11.04 -28.44
CA SER A 123 -0.71 -11.58 -29.36
C SER A 123 -0.94 -10.68 -30.57
N ARG A 124 -0.78 -9.36 -30.41
CA ARG A 124 -0.94 -8.38 -31.49
C ARG A 124 0.27 -8.32 -32.41
N LEU A 125 1.46 -8.61 -31.89
CA LEU A 125 2.73 -8.59 -32.62
C LEU A 125 3.08 -9.94 -33.27
N GLY A 126 2.13 -10.88 -33.34
CA GLY A 126 2.32 -12.17 -34.01
C GLY A 126 3.39 -13.07 -33.38
N GLY A 127 3.83 -12.79 -32.15
CA GLY A 127 4.87 -13.55 -31.47
C GLY A 127 6.31 -13.31 -31.96
N GLU A 128 6.54 -12.41 -32.92
CA GLU A 128 7.88 -12.09 -33.42
C GLU A 128 8.72 -11.31 -32.40
N ILE A 129 8.07 -10.49 -31.57
CA ILE A 129 8.72 -9.70 -30.52
C ILE A 129 8.17 -10.15 -29.16
N LYS A 130 9.01 -10.85 -28.38
CA LYS A 130 8.70 -11.20 -26.99
C LYS A 130 9.06 -10.05 -26.07
N ALA A 131 8.09 -9.56 -25.31
CA ALA A 131 8.36 -8.51 -24.34
C ALA A 131 9.03 -9.11 -23.10
N GLN A 132 10.08 -8.44 -22.59
CA GLN A 132 10.72 -8.89 -21.35
C GLN A 132 9.73 -8.82 -20.19
N PRO A 133 9.56 -9.91 -19.41
CA PRO A 133 8.61 -9.94 -18.31
C PRO A 133 8.90 -8.82 -17.31
N VAL A 134 7.84 -8.22 -16.79
CA VAL A 134 7.94 -7.15 -15.80
C VAL A 134 7.90 -7.78 -14.42
N GLU A 135 8.97 -7.62 -13.66
CA GLU A 135 9.04 -8.03 -12.26
C GLU A 135 8.24 -7.04 -11.41
N VAL A 136 7.23 -7.54 -10.68
CA VAL A 136 6.42 -6.74 -9.76
C VAL A 136 6.69 -7.21 -8.35
N THR A 137 7.21 -6.30 -7.52
CA THR A 137 7.55 -6.60 -6.11
C THR A 137 6.97 -5.51 -5.22
N VAL A 138 6.18 -5.94 -4.24
CA VAL A 138 5.61 -5.06 -3.21
C VAL A 138 6.35 -5.30 -1.91
N VAL A 139 7.09 -4.29 -1.47
CA VAL A 139 7.96 -4.38 -0.31
C VAL A 139 7.14 -4.09 0.95
N CYS A 140 7.15 -5.06 1.88
CA CYS A 140 6.65 -4.86 3.22
C CYS A 140 7.77 -4.87 4.27
N HIS A 141 7.64 -4.03 5.29
CA HIS A 141 8.62 -3.94 6.38
C HIS A 141 7.93 -3.82 7.74
N PRO A 142 8.55 -4.29 8.85
CA PRO A 142 7.92 -4.22 10.17
C PRO A 142 7.63 -2.80 10.67
N ILE A 143 8.35 -1.80 10.15
CA ILE A 143 8.31 -0.39 10.59
C ILE A 143 7.32 0.45 9.76
N GLN A 144 6.50 -0.20 8.93
CA GLN A 144 5.52 0.42 8.01
C GLN A 144 4.63 1.48 8.64
N ARG A 145 4.18 1.25 9.89
CA ARG A 145 3.29 2.17 10.61
C ARG A 145 3.88 3.57 10.73
N PHE A 146 5.20 3.66 10.87
CA PHE A 146 5.92 4.92 11.07
C PHE A 146 7.04 5.09 10.03
N ALA A 147 6.90 4.48 8.85
CA ALA A 147 7.96 4.42 7.84
C ALA A 147 8.52 5.81 7.50
N VAL A 148 7.64 6.79 7.34
CA VAL A 148 8.00 8.19 7.06
C VAL A 148 8.84 8.78 8.19
N TRP A 149 8.38 8.62 9.43
CA TRP A 149 9.06 9.16 10.61
C TRP A 149 10.39 8.45 10.87
N PHE A 150 10.41 7.12 10.72
CA PHE A 150 11.61 6.32 10.84
C PHE A 150 12.65 6.69 9.79
N GLY A 151 12.24 6.86 8.53
CA GLY A 151 13.12 7.32 7.46
C GLY A 151 13.71 8.70 7.77
N GLY A 152 12.90 9.64 8.27
CA GLY A 152 13.37 10.94 8.73
C GLY A 152 14.35 10.86 9.90
N SER A 153 14.11 9.97 10.88
CA SER A 153 15.00 9.76 12.01
C SER A 153 16.35 9.17 11.60
N VAL A 154 16.36 8.21 10.68
CA VAL A 154 17.60 7.61 10.15
C VAL A 154 18.35 8.64 9.32
N LEU A 155 17.64 9.42 8.51
CA LEU A 155 18.22 10.49 7.70
C LEU A 155 18.86 11.58 8.57
N ALA A 156 18.19 12.02 9.64
CA ALA A 156 18.71 13.04 10.54
C ALA A 156 19.99 12.63 11.30
N LEU A 157 20.31 11.33 11.31
CA LEU A 157 21.54 10.80 11.92
C LEU A 157 22.74 10.81 10.96
N THR A 158 22.54 11.03 9.65
CA THR A 158 23.65 11.05 8.70
C THR A 158 24.35 12.41 8.72
N PRO A 159 25.69 12.46 8.51
CA PRO A 159 26.41 13.74 8.46
C PRO A 159 25.96 14.63 7.29
N ASP A 160 25.52 14.02 6.19
CA ASP A 160 24.99 14.73 5.01
C ASP A 160 23.75 15.55 5.33
N PHE A 161 22.96 15.15 6.33
CA PHE A 161 21.78 15.88 6.77
C PHE A 161 22.11 17.31 7.18
N PHE A 162 23.15 17.50 7.98
CA PHE A 162 23.56 18.82 8.45
C PHE A 162 24.07 19.71 7.33
N ALA A 163 24.75 19.14 6.33
CA ALA A 163 25.25 19.88 5.18
C ALA A 163 24.13 20.38 4.24
N ALA A 164 22.99 19.70 4.23
CA ALA A 164 21.86 20.06 3.36
C ALA A 164 20.73 20.81 4.09
N CYS A 165 20.85 20.99 5.41
CA CYS A 165 19.94 21.82 6.19
C CYS A 165 20.25 23.29 5.99
N HIS A 166 19.20 24.10 5.86
CA HIS A 166 19.30 25.55 5.87
C HIS A 166 19.53 26.05 7.30
N THR A 167 20.56 26.86 7.48
CA THR A 167 20.88 27.46 8.78
C THR A 167 20.00 28.66 9.08
N LYS A 168 19.92 29.03 10.37
CA LYS A 168 19.21 30.24 10.79
C LYS A 168 19.82 31.51 10.17
N ALA A 169 21.15 31.57 10.05
CA ALA A 169 21.85 32.71 9.46
C ALA A 169 21.48 32.90 7.97
N GLU A 170 21.46 31.81 7.19
CA GLU A 170 21.02 31.85 5.79
C GLU A 170 19.56 32.27 5.66
N TYR A 171 18.69 31.84 6.58
CA TYR A 171 17.30 32.26 6.60
C TYR A 171 17.14 33.77 6.87
N GLU A 172 17.95 34.32 7.77
CA GLU A 172 17.92 35.76 8.09
C GLU A 172 18.46 36.63 6.93
N GLU A 173 19.42 36.12 6.15
CA GLU A 173 20.02 36.84 5.01
C GLU A 173 19.18 36.74 3.73
N TYR A 174 18.74 35.53 3.34
CA TYR A 174 18.06 35.26 2.07
C TYR A 174 16.52 35.14 2.21
N GLY A 175 16.03 35.15 3.46
CA GLY A 175 14.62 35.02 3.79
C GLY A 175 14.06 33.61 3.57
N ALA A 176 12.74 33.48 3.72
CA ALA A 176 12.03 32.19 3.60
C ALA A 176 12.08 31.52 2.22
N SER A 177 12.67 32.19 1.22
CA SER A 177 12.79 31.67 -0.14
C SER A 177 13.60 30.37 -0.21
N ILE A 178 14.61 30.23 0.66
CA ILE A 178 15.51 29.07 0.71
C ILE A 178 14.77 27.77 1.10
N CYS A 179 13.75 27.86 1.95
CA CYS A 179 12.98 26.70 2.40
C CYS A 179 12.04 26.13 1.33
N ARG A 180 11.88 26.79 0.18
CA ARG A 180 11.01 26.30 -0.91
C ARG A 180 11.59 25.07 -1.60
N LYS A 181 12.91 24.90 -1.58
CA LYS A 181 13.60 23.77 -2.19
C LYS A 181 14.63 23.22 -1.22
N ASN A 182 14.33 22.06 -0.67
CA ASN A 182 15.29 21.30 0.11
C ASN A 182 16.00 20.32 -0.83
N PRO A 183 17.34 20.31 -0.89
CA PRO A 183 18.06 19.35 -1.70
C PRO A 183 17.73 17.92 -1.28
N VAL A 184 17.42 17.07 -2.26
CA VAL A 184 17.23 15.64 -2.01
C VAL A 184 18.62 15.00 -1.87
N PHE A 185 18.84 14.31 -0.75
CA PHE A 185 20.10 13.66 -0.44
C PHE A 185 20.45 12.59 -1.49
N LYS A 186 21.67 12.63 -2.02
CA LYS A 186 22.24 11.58 -2.88
C LYS A 186 22.99 10.57 -2.02
N GLY A 187 22.26 9.73 -1.29
CA GLY A 187 22.84 8.65 -0.51
C GLY A 187 21.76 7.72 -0.04
N MET A 188 21.95 6.42 -0.26
CA MET A 188 21.04 5.28 0.00
C MET A 188 20.28 4.72 -1.21
N TYR A 189 20.95 4.62 -2.37
CA TYR A 189 20.65 3.61 -3.38
C TYR A 189 21.90 2.77 -3.63
#